data_AF-A0A353PAK3-F1
#
_entry.id   AF-A0A353PAK3-F1
#
_cell.length_a   1.000
_cell.length_b   1.000
_cell.length_c   1.000
_cell.angle_alpha   90.00
_cell.angle_beta   90.00
_cell.angle_gamma   90.00
#
_symmetry.space_group_name_H-M   'P 1'
#
loop_
_entity.id
_entity.type
_entity.pdbx_description
1 polymer ?
#
loop_
_entity_poly.entity_id
_entity_poly.type
_entity_poly.pdbx_seq_one_letter_code
_entity_poly.pdbx_strand_id
1 'polypeptide(L)'
;QALGVSLVFHPRNPHVPTTHANVRLFVAERPGAAPVWWFGGGFDLTPYYPVHEDVLHWHRTARAACADYAPDAYDRFKAACDRYFYLPHRGETRGVGGLFFDDLNEGGFDRCFAFLRQVGDQFWPAYAPIVARRRDTPYGERERSFQLYRRGRYVEFNL
;
A
#
# COMPACT_ATOMS: atom_id res chain seq x y z
N GLN A 1 -17.60 -15.93 -1.45
CA GLN A 1 -17.35 -14.96 -2.53
C GLN A 1 -16.16 -14.09 -2.15
N ALA A 2 -15.37 -13.65 -3.13
CA ALA A 2 -14.29 -12.70 -2.94
C ALA A 2 -14.34 -11.65 -4.05
N LEU A 3 -14.22 -10.37 -3.67
CA LEU A 3 -14.26 -9.22 -4.58
C LEU A 3 -13.11 -8.30 -4.22
N GLY A 4 -12.43 -7.71 -5.21
CA GLY A 4 -11.38 -6.75 -4.91
C GLY A 4 -10.77 -6.08 -6.12
N VAL A 5 -10.04 -5.00 -5.85
CA VAL A 5 -9.19 -4.31 -6.80
C VAL A 5 -7.76 -4.44 -6.31
N SER A 6 -6.86 -4.82 -7.21
CA SER A 6 -5.42 -4.90 -6.94
C SER A 6 -4.67 -4.24 -8.08
N LEU A 7 -3.64 -3.46 -7.77
CA LEU A 7 -2.81 -2.80 -8.76
C LEU A 7 -1.36 -2.76 -8.32
N VAL A 8 -0.48 -2.74 -9.32
CA VAL A 8 0.94 -2.42 -9.18
C VAL A 8 1.33 -1.50 -10.32
N PHE A 9 1.95 -0.37 -10.00
CA PHE A 9 2.52 0.52 -11.01
C PHE A 9 4.05 0.49 -10.96
N HIS A 10 4.66 0.28 -12.12
CA HIS A 10 6.11 0.25 -12.32
C HIS A 10 6.56 1.34 -13.30
N PRO A 11 6.73 2.60 -12.82
CA PRO A 11 7.10 3.72 -13.68
C PRO A 11 8.42 3.52 -14.41
N ARG A 12 8.53 4.09 -15.62
CA ARG A 12 9.77 4.07 -16.40
C ARG A 12 10.88 4.88 -15.73
N ASN A 13 10.57 6.07 -15.23
CA ASN A 13 11.53 6.98 -14.60
C ASN A 13 11.92 6.45 -13.19
N PRO A 14 13.21 6.21 -12.87
CA PRO A 14 13.68 5.76 -11.56
C PRO A 14 13.33 6.69 -10.39
N HIS A 15 13.06 7.97 -10.65
CA HIS A 15 12.67 8.92 -9.61
C HIS A 15 11.19 8.81 -9.22
N VAL A 16 10.38 8.09 -9.99
CA VAL A 16 8.99 7.78 -9.61
C VAL A 16 8.97 6.40 -8.92
N PRO A 17 8.53 6.33 -7.65
CA PRO A 17 8.45 5.06 -6.94
C PRO A 17 7.52 4.06 -7.60
N THR A 18 7.83 2.76 -7.48
CA THR A 18 6.80 1.72 -7.65
C THR A 18 5.77 1.86 -6.53
N THR A 19 4.51 1.57 -6.81
CA THR A 19 3.48 1.47 -5.78
C THR A 19 2.59 0.27 -6.02
N HIS A 20 2.01 -0.23 -4.93
CA HIS A 20 0.98 -1.25 -4.92
C HIS A 20 -0.20 -0.77 -4.08
N ALA A 21 -1.40 -1.15 -4.47
CA ALA A 21 -2.60 -0.95 -3.68
C ALA A 21 -3.56 -2.12 -3.86
N ASN A 22 -4.25 -2.48 -2.78
CA ASN A 22 -5.27 -3.51 -2.76
C ASN A 22 -6.43 -3.10 -1.85
N VAL A 23 -7.65 -3.39 -2.29
CA VAL A 23 -8.86 -3.37 -1.45
C VAL A 23 -9.71 -4.58 -1.80
N ARG A 24 -10.13 -5.35 -0.79
CA ARG A 24 -10.87 -6.60 -1.00
C ARG A 24 -11.88 -6.87 0.12
N LEU A 25 -12.92 -7.61 -0.23
CA LEU A 25 -13.93 -8.18 0.65
C LEU A 25 -13.96 -9.69 0.44
N PHE A 26 -13.97 -10.44 1.54
CA PHE A 26 -14.28 -11.86 1.56
C PHE A 26 -15.60 -12.10 2.30
N VAL A 27 -16.45 -12.97 1.77
CA VAL A 27 -17.70 -13.42 2.41
C VAL A 27 -17.82 -14.93 2.27
N ALA A 28 -18.00 -15.65 3.37
CA ALA A 28 -18.32 -17.07 3.40
C ALA A 28 -19.70 -17.29 4.02
N GLU A 29 -20.54 -18.02 3.31
CA GLU A 29 -21.91 -18.35 3.72
C GLU A 29 -21.99 -19.83 4.09
N ARG A 30 -22.83 -20.15 5.08
CA ARG A 30 -23.13 -21.52 5.49
C ARG A 30 -24.62 -21.62 5.78
N PRO A 31 -25.33 -22.66 5.31
CA PRO A 31 -26.74 -22.85 5.63
C PRO A 31 -26.98 -22.81 7.15
N GLY A 32 -27.98 -22.03 7.58
CA GLY A 32 -28.37 -21.93 8.99
C GLY A 32 -27.46 -21.08 9.88
N ALA A 33 -26.46 -20.38 9.32
CA ALA A 33 -25.58 -19.48 10.07
C ALA A 33 -25.46 -18.12 9.40
N ALA A 34 -25.12 -17.09 10.18
CA ALA A 34 -24.78 -15.78 9.64
C ALA A 34 -23.49 -15.86 8.78
N PRO A 35 -23.38 -15.06 7.70
CA PRO A 35 -22.17 -15.00 6.90
C PRO A 35 -20.96 -14.53 7.70
N VAL A 36 -19.81 -15.16 7.48
CA VAL A 36 -18.51 -14.67 7.96
C VAL A 36 -17.92 -13.79 6.88
N TRP A 37 -17.42 -12.62 7.25
CA TRP A 37 -16.84 -11.67 6.31
C TRP A 37 -15.68 -10.91 6.93
N TRP A 38 -14.80 -10.41 6.08
CA TRP A 38 -13.77 -9.46 6.46
C TRP A 38 -13.29 -8.68 5.25
N PHE A 39 -12.79 -7.48 5.53
CA PHE A 39 -12.08 -6.66 4.57
C PHE A 39 -10.57 -6.82 4.72
N GLY A 40 -9.86 -6.62 3.63
CA GLY A 40 -8.41 -6.53 3.61
C GLY A 40 -7.96 -5.51 2.59
N GLY A 41 -6.75 -4.99 2.76
CA GLY A 41 -6.22 -4.02 1.82
C GLY A 41 -5.09 -3.18 2.36
N GLY A 42 -4.87 -2.06 1.69
CA GLY A 42 -3.79 -1.14 1.97
C GLY A 42 -3.11 -0.66 0.69
N PHE A 43 -2.11 0.18 0.88
CA PHE A 43 -1.24 0.65 -0.20
C PHE A 43 0.16 0.89 0.34
N ASP A 44 1.16 0.68 -0.50
CA ASP A 44 2.57 0.82 -0.13
C ASP A 44 3.42 1.44 -1.26
N LEU A 45 4.52 2.09 -0.86
CA LEU A 45 5.43 2.82 -1.75
C LEU A 45 6.82 2.20 -1.74
N THR A 46 7.35 1.93 -2.93
CA THR A 46 8.66 1.34 -3.16
C THR A 46 9.53 2.29 -3.99
N PRO A 47 10.18 3.29 -3.36
CA PRO A 47 11.09 4.21 -4.04
C PRO A 47 12.42 3.52 -4.40
N TYR A 48 13.02 3.97 -5.51
CA TYR A 48 14.39 3.62 -5.88
C TYR A 48 15.36 4.69 -5.38
N TYR A 49 15.03 5.95 -5.69
CA TYR A 49 15.72 7.14 -5.19
C TYR A 49 14.75 7.92 -4.29
N PRO A 50 14.69 7.62 -2.98
CA PRO A 50 13.71 8.19 -2.09
C PRO A 50 13.92 9.70 -1.90
N VAL A 51 12.83 10.46 -1.95
CA VAL A 51 12.82 11.88 -1.58
C VAL A 51 12.04 12.02 -0.28
N HIS A 52 12.64 12.65 0.72
CA HIS A 52 12.08 12.74 2.07
C HIS A 52 10.68 13.36 2.09
N GLU A 53 10.45 14.44 1.33
CA GLU A 53 9.14 15.09 1.23
C GLU A 53 8.04 14.19 0.62
N ASP A 54 8.40 13.29 -0.29
CA ASP A 54 7.43 12.35 -0.89
C ASP A 54 7.03 11.28 0.12
N VAL A 55 7.99 10.78 0.91
CA VAL A 55 7.71 9.81 1.97
C VAL A 55 6.82 10.45 3.04
N LEU A 56 7.08 11.70 3.42
CA LEU A 56 6.22 12.42 4.37
C LEU A 56 4.82 12.66 3.79
N HIS A 57 4.71 13.06 2.51
CA HIS A 57 3.41 13.23 1.83
C HIS A 57 2.60 11.93 1.83
N TRP A 58 3.25 10.82 1.44
CA TRP A 58 2.66 9.49 1.42
C TRP A 58 2.08 9.10 2.78
N HIS A 59 2.89 9.20 3.84
CA HIS A 59 2.49 8.79 5.19
C HIS A 59 1.49 9.75 5.85
N ARG A 60 1.54 11.05 5.55
CA ARG A 60 0.48 11.98 5.99
C ARG A 60 -0.86 11.64 5.36
N THR A 61 -0.88 11.30 4.08
CA THR A 61 -2.11 10.91 3.37
C THR A 61 -2.65 9.58 3.89
N ALA A 62 -1.75 8.61 4.15
CA ALA A 62 -2.11 7.35 4.83
C ALA A 62 -2.73 7.59 6.22
N ARG A 63 -2.16 8.49 7.02
CA ARG A 63 -2.74 8.84 8.33
C ARG A 63 -4.12 9.48 8.19
N ALA A 64 -4.31 10.37 7.21
CA ALA A 64 -5.60 10.98 6.93
C ALA A 64 -6.66 9.94 6.50
N ALA A 65 -6.26 8.88 5.79
CA ALA A 65 -7.16 7.77 5.45
C ALA A 65 -7.70 7.03 6.69
N CYS A 66 -6.98 7.08 7.80
CA CYS A 66 -7.34 6.41 9.05
C CYS A 66 -8.11 7.29 10.05
N ALA A 67 -8.23 8.60 9.81
CA ALA A 67 -8.68 9.57 10.81
C ALA A 67 -10.07 9.27 11.39
N ASP A 68 -11.02 8.85 10.53
CA ASP A 68 -12.40 8.57 10.93
C ASP A 68 -12.65 7.12 11.35
N TYR A 69 -11.64 6.24 11.25
CA TYR A 69 -11.79 4.83 11.58
C TYR A 69 -11.50 4.53 13.05
N ALA A 70 -10.28 4.78 13.52
CA ALA A 70 -9.92 4.66 14.93
C ALA A 70 -8.65 5.48 15.24
N PRO A 71 -8.48 6.01 16.47
CA PRO A 71 -7.34 6.87 16.81
C PRO A 71 -5.97 6.22 16.60
N ASP A 72 -5.86 4.90 16.79
CA ASP A 72 -4.64 4.10 16.66
C ASP A 72 -4.51 3.40 15.29
N ALA A 73 -5.50 3.57 14.40
CA ALA A 73 -5.57 2.81 13.16
C ALA A 73 -4.34 2.98 12.27
N TYR A 74 -3.86 4.22 12.10
CA TYR A 74 -2.66 4.47 11.30
C TYR A 74 -1.44 3.76 11.87
N ASP A 75 -1.17 3.90 13.18
CA ASP A 75 0.02 3.33 13.79
C ASP A 75 -0.02 1.79 13.71
N ARG A 76 -1.21 1.19 13.92
CA ARG A 76 -1.44 -0.26 13.77
C ARG A 76 -1.20 -0.75 12.35
N PHE A 77 -1.82 -0.12 11.36
CA PHE A 77 -1.77 -0.57 9.96
C PHE A 77 -0.45 -0.22 9.27
N LYS A 78 0.22 0.86 9.69
CA LYS A 78 1.60 1.16 9.28
C LYS A 78 2.55 0.12 9.80
N ALA A 79 2.48 -0.22 11.09
CA ALA A 79 3.34 -1.24 11.67
C ALA A 79 3.07 -2.63 11.05
N ALA A 80 1.81 -2.94 10.71
CA ALA A 80 1.47 -4.15 9.97
C ALA A 80 2.08 -4.15 8.56
N CYS A 81 2.07 -3.00 7.87
CA CYS A 81 2.69 -2.83 6.56
C CYS A 81 4.19 -3.10 6.60
N ASP A 82 4.89 -2.55 7.60
CA ASP A 82 6.34 -2.77 7.76
C ASP A 82 6.68 -4.23 8.02
N ARG A 83 5.87 -4.93 8.83
CA ARG A 83 6.07 -6.36 9.12
C ARG A 83 5.76 -7.25 7.93
N TYR A 84 4.69 -6.94 7.19
CA TYR A 84 4.25 -7.74 6.06
C TYR A 84 5.20 -7.61 4.87
N PHE A 85 5.61 -6.39 4.54
CA PHE A 85 6.47 -6.12 3.38
C PHE A 85 7.97 -6.14 3.73
N TYR A 86 8.42 -7.23 4.34
CA TYR A 86 9.80 -7.46 4.78
C TYR A 86 10.39 -8.71 4.11
N LEU A 87 11.67 -8.66 3.72
CA LEU A 87 12.43 -9.81 3.19
C LEU A 87 13.38 -10.35 4.28
N PRO A 88 13.00 -11.39 5.03
CA PRO A 88 13.78 -11.85 6.19
C PRO A 88 15.19 -12.29 5.84
N HIS A 89 15.36 -12.97 4.70
CA HIS A 89 16.65 -13.47 4.23
C HIS A 89 17.62 -12.36 3.77
N ARG A 90 17.14 -11.11 3.67
CA ARG A 90 17.94 -9.93 3.32
C ARG A 90 18.02 -8.88 4.41
N GLY A 91 17.19 -8.99 5.44
CA GLY A 91 17.10 -7.98 6.48
C GLY A 91 16.60 -6.62 5.99
N GLU A 92 15.78 -6.58 4.93
CA GLU A 92 15.34 -5.32 4.30
C GLU A 92 13.81 -5.28 4.09
N THR A 93 13.23 -4.09 4.18
CA THR A 93 11.84 -3.85 3.76
C THR A 93 11.76 -3.74 2.24
N ARG A 94 10.60 -4.09 1.67
CA ARG A 94 10.34 -3.92 0.23
C ARG A 94 10.38 -2.45 -0.18
N GLY A 95 9.91 -1.57 0.70
CA GLY A 95 9.81 -0.14 0.46
C GLY A 95 9.71 0.67 1.76
N VAL A 96 9.10 1.85 1.67
CA VAL A 96 8.88 2.76 2.81
C VAL A 96 7.53 2.55 3.49
N GLY A 97 6.81 1.49 3.13
CA GLY A 97 5.53 1.11 3.72
C GLY A 97 4.36 1.99 3.29
N GLY A 98 3.37 2.08 4.17
CA GLY A 98 2.06 2.70 3.93
C GLY A 98 1.05 2.08 4.89
N LEU A 99 -0.04 1.54 4.36
CA LEU A 99 -1.05 0.83 5.15
C LEU A 99 -1.11 -0.62 4.72
N PHE A 100 -1.30 -1.52 5.70
CA PHE A 100 -1.69 -2.90 5.46
C PHE A 100 -2.66 -3.35 6.53
N PHE A 101 -3.74 -4.01 6.12
CA PHE A 101 -4.70 -4.64 7.01
C PHE A 101 -5.30 -5.88 6.34
N ASP A 102 -5.63 -6.85 7.19
CA ASP A 102 -6.40 -8.04 6.84
C ASP A 102 -7.33 -8.37 8.01
N ASP A 103 -8.26 -9.29 7.78
CA ASP A 103 -9.22 -9.74 8.79
C ASP A 103 -10.04 -8.59 9.45
N LEU A 104 -10.25 -7.50 8.71
CA LEU A 104 -10.94 -6.31 9.21
C LEU A 104 -12.46 -6.54 9.22
N ASN A 105 -13.02 -6.80 10.40
CA ASN A 105 -14.45 -6.95 10.63
C ASN A 105 -14.96 -6.29 11.92
N GLU A 106 -14.08 -5.56 12.62
CA GLU A 106 -14.38 -4.90 13.89
C GLU A 106 -15.22 -3.62 13.68
N GLY A 107 -16.28 -3.45 14.47
CA GLY A 107 -17.12 -2.26 14.44
C GLY A 107 -18.24 -2.27 13.38
N GLY A 108 -18.48 -3.42 12.75
CA GLY A 108 -19.60 -3.66 11.84
C GLY A 108 -19.28 -3.36 10.37
N PHE A 109 -20.07 -3.97 9.48
CA PHE A 109 -19.81 -3.98 8.03
C PHE A 109 -19.69 -2.57 7.45
N ASP A 110 -20.66 -1.69 7.73
CA ASP A 110 -20.71 -0.35 7.15
C ASP A 110 -19.50 0.50 7.55
N ARG A 111 -19.02 0.35 8.79
CA ARG A 111 -17.83 1.04 9.29
C ARG A 111 -16.58 0.54 8.59
N CYS A 112 -16.40 -0.78 8.49
CA CYS A 112 -15.26 -1.36 7.79
C CYS A 112 -15.29 -1.02 6.30
N PHE A 113 -16.47 -1.00 5.67
CA PHE A 113 -16.63 -0.63 4.28
C PHE A 113 -16.33 0.85 4.04
N ALA A 114 -16.78 1.75 4.91
CA ALA A 114 -16.45 3.17 4.85
C ALA A 114 -14.93 3.39 4.94
N PHE A 115 -14.25 2.67 5.85
CA PHE A 115 -12.79 2.71 5.94
C PHE A 115 -12.10 2.17 4.69
N LEU A 116 -12.55 1.03 4.14
CA LEU A 116 -12.00 0.48 2.89
C LEU A 116 -12.13 1.48 1.74
N ARG A 117 -13.29 2.13 1.61
CA ARG A 117 -13.52 3.18 0.60
C ARG A 117 -12.56 4.35 0.79
N GLN A 118 -12.42 4.85 2.02
CA GLN A 118 -11.49 5.93 2.34
C GLN A 118 -10.04 5.57 1.98
N VAL A 119 -9.59 4.33 2.26
CA VAL A 119 -8.26 3.86 1.85
C VAL A 119 -8.10 3.87 0.34
N GLY A 120 -9.11 3.42 -0.41
CA GLY A 120 -9.12 3.47 -1.87
C GLY A 120 -9.10 4.91 -2.42
N ASP A 121 -9.92 5.79 -1.86
CA ASP A 121 -10.04 7.19 -2.28
C ASP A 121 -8.75 7.99 -1.99
N GLN A 122 -8.02 7.65 -0.92
CA GLN A 122 -6.78 8.31 -0.54
C GLN A 122 -5.53 7.81 -1.29
N PHE A 123 -5.59 6.65 -1.94
CA PHE A 123 -4.47 6.12 -2.72
C PHE A 123 -4.01 7.09 -3.82
N TRP A 124 -4.95 7.64 -4.60
CA TRP A 124 -4.60 8.52 -5.71
C TRP A 124 -4.05 9.88 -5.27
N PRO A 125 -4.65 10.60 -4.29
CA PRO A 125 -4.04 11.77 -3.66
C PRO A 125 -2.66 11.50 -3.04
N ALA A 126 -2.40 10.28 -2.56
CA ALA A 126 -1.08 9.91 -2.03
C ALA A 126 -0.05 9.76 -3.17
N TYR A 127 -0.40 9.09 -4.27
CA TYR A 127 0.56 8.72 -5.32
C TYR A 127 0.72 9.77 -6.43
N ALA A 128 -0.39 10.33 -6.93
CA ALA A 128 -0.36 11.18 -8.13
C ALA A 128 0.51 12.44 -7.99
N PRO A 129 0.53 13.15 -6.84
CA PRO A 129 1.44 14.29 -6.67
C PRO A 129 2.92 13.89 -6.71
N ILE A 130 3.27 12.69 -6.24
CA ILE A 130 4.63 12.16 -6.32
C ILE A 130 4.99 11.93 -7.80
N VAL A 131 4.12 11.27 -8.56
CA VAL A 131 4.33 11.06 -10.00
C VAL A 131 4.50 12.40 -10.73
N ALA A 132 3.63 13.37 -10.48
CA ALA A 132 3.67 14.68 -11.12
C ALA A 132 4.99 15.42 -10.85
N ARG A 133 5.52 15.35 -9.62
CA ARG A 133 6.81 15.98 -9.26
C ARG A 133 8.02 15.30 -9.88
N ARG A 134 7.97 13.99 -10.12
CA ARG A 134 9.18 13.17 -10.42
C ARG A 134 9.24 12.62 -11.83
N ARG A 135 8.13 12.55 -12.57
CA ARG A 135 8.08 11.87 -13.88
C ARG A 135 9.06 12.45 -14.91
N ASP A 136 9.36 13.75 -14.82
CA ASP A 136 10.20 14.48 -15.76
C ASP A 136 11.63 14.71 -15.22
N THR A 137 11.98 14.14 -14.06
CA THR A 137 13.34 14.23 -13.51
C THR A 137 14.34 13.52 -14.43
N PRO A 138 15.40 14.20 -14.92
CA PRO A 138 16.42 13.58 -15.76
C PRO A 138 17.10 12.41 -15.03
N TYR A 139 17.37 11.32 -15.75
CA TYR A 139 18.08 10.16 -15.22
C TYR A 139 18.96 9.54 -16.30
N GLY A 140 20.06 8.91 -15.90
CA GLY A 140 20.98 8.20 -16.78
C GLY A 140 20.90 6.68 -16.66
N GLU A 141 21.79 5.98 -17.36
CA GLU A 141 21.87 4.53 -17.36
C GLU A 141 22.20 3.95 -15.99
N ARG A 142 22.96 4.68 -15.17
CA ARG A 142 23.29 4.27 -13.80
C ARG A 142 22.04 4.19 -12.93
N GLU A 143 21.20 5.23 -12.93
CA GLU A 143 19.94 5.20 -12.19
C GLU A 143 18.98 4.13 -12.71
N ARG A 144 18.92 3.96 -14.02
CA ARG A 144 18.09 2.91 -14.63
C ARG A 144 18.57 1.51 -14.26
N SER A 145 19.87 1.26 -14.26
CA SER A 145 20.44 -0.03 -13.85
C SER A 145 20.16 -0.34 -12.38
N PHE A 146 20.29 0.65 -11.50
CA PHE A 146 19.94 0.49 -10.08
C PHE A 146 18.44 0.21 -9.90
N GLN A 147 17.56 0.89 -10.65
CA GLN A 147 16.13 0.62 -10.65
C GLN A 147 15.83 -0.85 -11.03
N LEU A 148 16.48 -1.37 -12.07
CA LEU A 148 16.31 -2.77 -12.50
C LEU A 148 16.79 -3.75 -11.43
N TYR A 149 17.95 -3.49 -10.82
CA TYR A 149 18.45 -4.27 -9.69
C TYR A 149 17.45 -4.29 -8.53
N ARG A 150 16.91 -3.13 -8.13
CA ARG A 150 15.91 -3.02 -7.07
C ARG A 150 14.57 -3.67 -7.44
N ARG A 151 14.18 -3.71 -8.73
CA ARG A 151 13.02 -4.49 -9.18
C ARG A 151 13.23 -5.99 -8.97
N GLY A 152 14.46 -6.49 -8.98
CA GLY A 152 14.79 -7.85 -8.54
C GLY A 152 14.27 -8.14 -7.13
N ARG A 153 14.48 -7.22 -6.17
CA ARG A 153 13.92 -7.34 -4.81
C ARG A 153 12.41 -7.35 -4.77
N TYR A 154 11.77 -6.58 -5.64
CA TYR A 154 10.33 -6.59 -5.76
C TYR A 154 9.83 -7.97 -6.25
N VAL A 155 10.52 -8.58 -7.22
CA VAL A 155 10.20 -9.94 -7.67
C VAL A 155 10.42 -10.96 -6.55
N GLU A 156 11.58 -10.92 -5.88
CA GLU A 156 11.93 -11.82 -4.77
C GLU A 156 10.95 -11.76 -3.59
N PHE A 157 10.26 -10.64 -3.37
CA PHE A 157 9.23 -10.56 -2.34
C PHE A 157 7.92 -11.25 -2.77
N ASN A 158 7.56 -11.19 -4.05
CA ASN A 158 6.26 -11.65 -4.54
C ASN A 158 6.27 -13.14 -4.96
N LEU A 159 7.44 -13.77 -5.07
CA LEU A 159 7.64 -15.18 -5.43
C LEU A 159 8.18 -15.96 -4.24
#